data_AF-X1G8Y8-F1
#
_entry.id   AF-X1G8Y8-F1
#
_cell.length_a   1.000
_cell.length_b   1.000
_cell.length_c   1.000
_cell.angle_alpha   90.00
_cell.angle_beta   90.00
_cell.angle_gamma   90.00
#
_symmetry.space_group_name_H-M   'P 1'
#
loop_
_entity.id
_entity.type
_entity.pdbx_description
1 polymer ?
#
loop_
_entity_poly.entity_id
_entity_poly.type
_entity_poly.pdbx_seq_one_letter_code
_entity_poly.pdbx_strand_id
1 'polypeptide(L)'
;MGAMLAAEAVGRQDEVKIFTNDVTPESVMLIAEGRMVAETTHGFADWGWYGVEYAIRAALGLDVPPIFDIRPRTMYQENADEFFPDPKLEPIDWKAIKAEYLAK
;
A
#
# COMPACT_ATOMS: atom_id res chain seq x y z
N MET A 1 2.84 -6.60 15.51
CA MET A 1 2.58 -8.02 15.87
C MET A 1 2.70 -8.36 17.35
N GLY A 2 3.75 -7.95 18.08
CA GLY A 2 3.96 -8.39 19.48
C GLY A 2 2.79 -8.14 20.44
N ALA A 3 2.08 -7.02 20.29
CA ALA A 3 0.88 -6.71 21.09
C ALA A 3 -0.27 -7.71 20.89
N MET A 4 -0.48 -8.20 19.66
CA MET A 4 -1.50 -9.22 19.37
C MET A 4 -1.16 -10.54 20.07
N LEU A 5 0.08 -11.01 19.91
CA LEU A 5 0.54 -12.26 20.53
C LEU A 5 0.42 -12.19 22.07
N ALA A 6 0.74 -11.04 22.66
CA ALA A 6 0.60 -10.84 24.10
C ALA A 6 -0.87 -10.86 24.56
N ALA A 7 -1.80 -10.30 23.78
CA ALA A 7 -3.23 -10.31 24.09
C ALA A 7 -3.83 -11.73 23.98
N GLU A 8 -3.46 -12.49 22.93
CA GLU A 8 -3.88 -13.89 22.76
C GLU A 8 -3.31 -14.79 23.86
N ALA A 9 -2.06 -14.60 24.25
CA ALA A 9 -1.39 -15.42 25.28
C ALA A 9 -2.09 -15.36 26.66
N VAL A 10 -2.84 -14.30 26.94
CA VAL A 10 -3.62 -14.14 28.18
C VAL A 10 -5.14 -14.23 27.96
N GLY A 11 -5.58 -14.67 26.77
CA GLY A 11 -6.99 -14.90 26.45
C GLY A 11 -7.85 -13.63 26.34
N ARG A 12 -7.26 -12.48 25.96
CA ARG A 12 -7.93 -11.17 25.92
C ARG A 12 -8.17 -10.62 24.51
N GLN A 13 -8.14 -11.48 23.49
CA GLN A 13 -8.40 -11.12 22.09
C GLN A 13 -9.79 -10.51 21.85
N ASP A 14 -10.77 -10.82 22.69
CA ASP A 14 -12.13 -10.26 22.59
C ASP A 14 -12.23 -8.86 23.21
N GLU A 15 -11.32 -8.52 24.13
CA GLU A 15 -11.29 -7.23 24.84
C GLU A 15 -10.34 -6.22 24.18
N VAL A 16 -9.24 -6.69 23.60
CA VAL A 16 -8.18 -5.83 23.04
C VAL A 16 -8.22 -5.88 21.52
N LYS A 17 -8.52 -4.73 20.89
CA LYS A 17 -8.48 -4.57 19.44
C LYS A 17 -7.11 -4.11 18.98
N ILE A 18 -6.54 -4.82 18.01
CA ILE A 18 -5.21 -4.55 17.49
C ILE A 18 -5.31 -3.96 16.10
N PHE A 19 -4.62 -2.83 15.92
CA PHE A 19 -4.38 -2.16 14.66
C PHE A 19 -2.86 -2.07 14.43
N THR A 20 -2.42 -2.09 13.18
CA THR A 20 -1.00 -1.99 12.82
C THR A 20 -0.80 -1.11 11.57
N ASN A 21 0.41 -1.10 11.02
CA ASN A 21 0.78 -0.49 9.77
C ASN A 21 1.82 -1.36 9.04
N ASP A 22 2.09 -1.02 7.78
CA ASP A 22 3.13 -1.54 6.86
C ASP A 22 2.69 -2.57 5.81
N VAL A 23 1.61 -3.32 6.03
CA VAL A 23 1.17 -4.39 5.11
C VAL A 23 2.25 -5.45 4.91
N THR A 24 2.62 -6.13 6.00
CA THR A 24 3.48 -7.32 5.89
C THR A 24 2.62 -8.53 5.51
N PRO A 25 3.20 -9.55 4.84
CA PRO A 25 2.46 -10.79 4.55
C PRO A 25 1.79 -11.38 5.80
N GLU A 26 2.48 -11.31 6.95
CA GLU A 26 1.98 -11.79 8.23
C GLU A 26 0.80 -10.97 8.76
N SER A 27 0.85 -9.62 8.68
CA SER A 27 -0.28 -8.79 9.12
C SER A 27 -1.50 -9.00 8.24
N VAL A 28 -1.32 -9.14 6.93
CA VAL A 28 -2.39 -9.48 5.97
C VAL A 28 -3.08 -10.79 6.36
N MET A 29 -2.30 -11.85 6.61
CA MET A 29 -2.85 -13.14 7.02
C MET A 29 -3.63 -13.04 8.34
N LEU A 30 -3.07 -12.32 9.33
CA LEU A 30 -3.71 -12.17 10.64
C LEU A 30 -4.99 -11.34 10.58
N ILE A 31 -5.07 -10.35 9.69
CA ILE A 31 -6.30 -9.60 9.41
C ILE A 31 -7.33 -10.48 8.68
N ALA A 32 -6.90 -11.28 7.69
CA ALA A 32 -7.77 -12.21 6.99
C ALA A 32 -8.39 -13.27 7.92
N GLU A 33 -7.61 -13.74 8.91
CA GLU A 33 -8.04 -14.65 9.98
C GLU A 33 -8.93 -13.97 11.04
N GLY A 34 -9.10 -12.64 11.01
CA GLY A 34 -9.87 -11.87 12.00
C GLY A 34 -9.16 -11.68 13.34
N ARG A 35 -7.85 -11.97 13.42
CA ARG A 35 -7.02 -11.86 14.64
C ARG A 35 -6.43 -10.46 14.83
N MET A 36 -6.47 -9.64 13.79
CA MET A 36 -6.26 -8.20 13.86
C MET A 36 -7.43 -7.49 13.14
N VAL A 37 -7.70 -6.24 13.53
CA VAL A 37 -8.87 -5.53 13.01
C VAL A 37 -8.60 -4.93 11.64
N ALA A 38 -7.52 -4.16 11.53
CA ALA A 38 -7.14 -3.44 10.34
C ALA A 38 -5.71 -2.90 10.46
N GLU A 39 -5.16 -2.42 9.35
CA GLU A 39 -3.92 -1.66 9.35
C GLU A 39 -3.93 -0.51 8.35
N THR A 40 -3.04 0.46 8.56
CA THR A 40 -2.81 1.53 7.59
C THR A 40 -1.67 1.14 6.65
N THR A 41 -1.90 1.19 5.34
CA THR A 41 -0.82 1.02 4.37
C THR A 41 0.01 2.28 4.24
N HIS A 42 1.33 2.12 4.20
CA HIS A 42 2.26 3.19 3.80
C HIS A 42 2.36 3.36 2.29
N GLY A 43 1.77 2.43 1.52
CA GLY A 43 1.80 2.42 0.06
C GLY A 43 3.20 2.19 -0.50
N PHE A 44 4.00 1.30 0.09
CA PHE A 44 5.36 1.02 -0.39
C PHE A 44 5.38 0.58 -1.86
N ALA A 45 4.39 -0.20 -2.30
CA ALA A 45 4.21 -0.55 -3.70
C ALA A 45 3.89 0.69 -4.54
N ASP A 46 2.99 1.55 -4.08
CA ASP A 46 2.62 2.82 -4.72
C ASP A 46 3.85 3.75 -4.87
N TRP A 47 4.72 3.84 -3.85
CA TRP A 47 5.95 4.65 -3.90
C TRP A 47 6.88 4.19 -5.03
N GLY A 48 7.09 2.88 -5.15
CA GLY A 48 7.89 2.33 -6.25
C GLY A 48 7.23 2.56 -7.60
N TRP A 49 5.91 2.39 -7.67
CA TRP A 49 5.14 2.52 -8.90
C TRP A 49 5.16 3.93 -9.48
N TYR A 50 4.71 4.92 -8.70
CA TYR A 50 4.76 6.33 -9.11
C TYR A 50 6.19 6.85 -9.21
N GLY A 51 7.10 6.36 -8.37
CA GLY A 51 8.52 6.72 -8.44
C GLY A 51 9.14 6.37 -9.80
N VAL A 52 8.80 5.20 -10.37
CA VAL A 52 9.26 4.80 -11.71
C VAL A 52 8.64 5.68 -12.80
N GLU A 53 7.34 5.97 -12.71
CA GLU A 53 6.68 6.90 -13.64
C GLU A 53 7.41 8.25 -13.68
N TYR A 54 7.62 8.84 -12.51
CA TYR A 54 8.22 10.17 -12.38
C TYR A 54 9.70 10.20 -12.74
N ALA A 55 10.45 9.13 -12.45
CA ALA A 55 11.82 9.00 -12.91
C ALA A 55 11.91 8.98 -14.45
N ILE A 56 10.99 8.25 -15.12
CA ILE A 56 10.92 8.21 -16.58
C ILE A 56 10.53 9.59 -17.14
N ARG A 57 9.51 10.23 -16.59
CA ARG A 57 9.09 11.58 -17.01
C ARG A 57 10.24 12.58 -16.88
N ALA A 58 10.95 12.59 -15.74
CA ALA A 58 12.12 13.43 -15.53
C ALA A 58 13.25 13.15 -16.53
N ALA A 59 13.54 11.88 -16.83
CA ALA A 59 14.55 11.49 -17.82
C ALA A 59 14.20 11.94 -19.25
N LEU A 60 12.90 12.02 -19.58
CA LEU A 60 12.39 12.57 -20.84
C LEU A 60 12.32 14.12 -20.84
N GLY A 61 12.63 14.75 -19.70
CA GLY A 61 12.50 16.18 -19.47
C GLY A 61 11.05 16.66 -19.52
N LEU A 62 10.11 15.80 -19.12
CA LEU A 62 8.70 16.14 -18.93
C LEU A 62 8.47 16.64 -17.50
N ASP A 63 7.34 17.32 -17.29
CA ASP A 63 6.98 17.83 -15.98
C ASP A 63 6.71 16.70 -14.99
N VAL A 64 7.23 16.87 -13.77
CA VAL A 64 7.06 15.95 -12.64
C VAL A 64 6.60 16.76 -11.43
N PRO A 65 5.56 16.31 -10.71
CA PRO A 65 5.13 17.00 -9.50
C PRO A 65 6.24 16.99 -8.43
N PRO A 66 6.50 18.12 -7.75
CA PRO A 66 7.52 18.17 -6.70
C PRO A 66 7.12 17.37 -5.45
N ILE A 67 5.82 17.18 -5.24
CA ILE A 67 5.22 16.39 -4.17
C ILE A 67 4.06 15.60 -4.78
N PHE A 68 3.99 14.33 -4.46
CA PHE A 68 2.85 13.49 -4.82
C PHE A 68 2.33 12.79 -3.56
N ASP A 69 1.03 12.94 -3.29
CA ASP A 69 0.36 12.24 -2.19
C ASP A 69 -0.20 10.91 -2.69
N ILE A 70 0.40 9.83 -2.21
CA ILE A 70 0.00 8.46 -2.54
C ILE A 70 -1.30 8.03 -1.86
N ARG A 71 -1.86 8.85 -0.95
CA ARG A 71 -3.12 8.61 -0.24
C ARG A 71 -3.13 7.27 0.50
N PRO A 72 -2.51 7.17 1.70
CA PRO A 72 -2.58 5.99 2.55
C PRO A 72 -4.00 5.45 2.68
N ARG A 73 -4.15 4.14 2.53
CA ARG A 73 -5.44 3.42 2.62
C ARG A 73 -5.47 2.57 3.89
N THR A 74 -6.66 2.23 4.34
CA THR A 74 -6.83 1.24 5.41
C THR A 74 -7.07 -0.13 4.79
N MET A 75 -6.24 -1.10 5.16
CA MET A 75 -6.46 -2.50 4.86
C MET A 75 -7.21 -3.16 6.02
N TYR A 76 -8.22 -3.94 5.69
CA TYR A 76 -9.07 -4.70 6.59
C TYR A 76 -9.52 -5.99 5.89
N GLN A 77 -10.30 -6.83 6.57
CA GLN A 77 -10.57 -8.19 6.12
C GLN A 77 -11.16 -8.27 4.69
N GLU A 78 -12.07 -7.39 4.31
CA GLU A 78 -12.73 -7.47 3.01
C GLU A 78 -11.93 -6.88 1.82
N ASN A 79 -10.83 -6.16 2.07
CA ASN A 79 -10.01 -5.56 1.01
C ASN A 79 -8.52 -5.94 1.08
N ALA A 80 -8.16 -6.94 1.89
CA ALA A 80 -6.77 -7.37 2.06
C ALA A 80 -6.11 -7.81 0.75
N ASP A 81 -6.89 -8.39 -0.17
CA ASP A 81 -6.46 -8.81 -1.51
C ASP A 81 -6.10 -7.64 -2.43
N GLU A 82 -6.45 -6.39 -2.07
CA GLU A 82 -6.02 -5.21 -2.81
C GLU A 82 -4.55 -4.84 -2.55
N PHE A 83 -3.95 -5.35 -1.47
CA PHE A 83 -2.63 -4.93 -1.02
C PHE A 83 -1.59 -6.06 -1.05
N PHE A 84 -2.01 -7.32 -0.99
CA PHE A 84 -1.10 -8.48 -1.00
C PHE A 84 -1.82 -9.72 -1.55
N PRO A 85 -1.13 -10.64 -2.27
CA PRO A 85 0.29 -10.61 -2.65
C PRO A 85 0.59 -9.74 -3.88
N ASP A 86 -0.43 -9.40 -4.66
CA ASP A 86 -0.31 -8.59 -5.87
C ASP A 86 -1.06 -7.26 -5.66
N PRO A 87 -0.36 -6.18 -5.25
CA PRO A 87 -1.01 -4.91 -4.94
C PRO A 87 -1.75 -4.34 -6.16
N LYS A 88 -3.01 -3.95 -5.97
CA LYS A 88 -3.80 -3.24 -6.99
C LYS A 88 -3.31 -1.79 -7.05
N LEU A 89 -2.52 -1.50 -8.09
CA LEU A 89 -1.92 -0.19 -8.37
C LEU A 89 -2.66 0.53 -9.49
N GLU A 90 -2.71 1.87 -9.44
CA GLU A 90 -3.32 2.67 -10.52
C GLU A 90 -2.52 2.49 -11.82
N PRO A 91 -3.18 2.25 -12.98
CA PRO A 91 -2.45 2.03 -14.23
C PRO A 91 -1.73 3.30 -14.69
N ILE A 92 -0.47 3.17 -15.10
CA ILE A 92 0.29 4.26 -15.72
C ILE A 92 -0.01 4.31 -17.22
N ASP A 93 -0.42 5.48 -17.73
CA ASP A 93 -0.64 5.67 -19.17
C ASP A 93 0.68 5.93 -19.92
N TRP A 94 1.41 4.86 -20.18
CA TRP A 94 2.65 4.91 -20.94
C TRP A 94 2.49 5.47 -22.37
N LYS A 95 1.31 5.32 -22.97
CA LYS A 95 1.04 5.84 -24.32
C LYS A 95 0.92 7.36 -24.28
N ALA A 96 0.23 7.90 -23.27
CA ALA A 96 0.16 9.34 -23.05
C ALA A 96 1.54 9.95 -22.79
N ILE A 97 2.33 9.36 -21.89
CA ILE A 97 3.70 9.82 -21.59
C ILE A 97 4.56 9.84 -22.87
N LYS A 98 4.47 8.78 -23.69
CA LYS A 98 5.19 8.72 -24.96
C LYS A 98 4.71 9.79 -25.95
N ALA A 99 3.41 10.00 -26.06
CA ALA A 99 2.85 11.01 -26.95
C ALA A 99 3.26 12.44 -26.53
N GLU A 100 3.27 12.72 -25.23
CA GLU A 100 3.75 13.98 -24.66
C GLU A 100 5.23 14.23 -25.01
N TYR A 101 6.08 13.22 -24.83
CA TYR A 101 7.49 13.30 -25.23
C TYR A 101 7.69 13.57 -26.73
N LEU A 102 6.91 12.92 -27.60
CA LEU A 102 7.01 13.10 -29.06
C LEU A 102 6.48 14.45 -29.54
N ALA A 103 5.63 15.12 -28.75
CA ALA A 103 5.06 16.43 -29.06
C ALA A 103 5.93 17.61 -28.58
N LYS A 104 6.96 17.32 -27.78
CA LYS A 104 7.95 18.28 -27.28
C LYS A 104 9.00 18.61 -28.33
#